data_AF-A0A0K0FNS0-F1
#
_entry.id   AF-A0A0K0FNS0-F1
#
_cell.length_a   1.000
_cell.length_b   1.000
_cell.length_c   1.000
_cell.angle_alpha   90.00
_cell.angle_beta   90.00
_cell.angle_gamma   90.00
#
_symmetry.space_group_name_H-M   'P 1'
#
loop_
_entity.id
_entity.type
_entity.pdbx_description
1 polymer ?
#
loop_
_entity_poly.entity_id
_entity_poly.type
_entity_poly.pdbx_seq_one_letter_code
_entity_poly.pdbx_strand_id
1 'polypeptide(L)'
;MNFNQLSVVIPFTLLPDTMLQGYKETIFYDIFCEADTFGYNLSILLLLALSIDRLSIISFPRLFTTDNKYRIRIYILLSWLITVTLIIVHRIFSVYKKYNPQGYSLYYDINSVMGSEIFKGFTVNLSTTTPIILFISYIFCFIKLRLNNKRVKSIAQNRNWNFERQILLQGFTISLVYELESIFFLQRSLFVKIFNIQNVRYFNAFVNTFVIMYTGSISVSLYIFNKVARGHLIYLFKRLSKNNNKIFSTTKNDNDKYRNKLVAYNNWANK
;
A
#
# COMPACT_ATOMS: atom_id res chain seq x y z
N MET A 1 0.70 0.13 5.05
CA MET A 1 -0.71 0.18 5.49
C MET A 1 -0.95 1.58 6.02
N ASN A 2 -1.93 2.30 5.46
CA ASN A 2 -2.15 3.72 5.69
C ASN A 2 -2.86 3.98 7.03
N PHE A 3 -2.20 3.66 8.16
CA PHE A 3 -2.75 3.92 9.50
C PHE A 3 -3.10 5.39 9.66
N ASN A 4 -2.26 6.30 9.19
CA ASN A 4 -2.51 7.74 9.17
C ASN A 4 -3.81 8.13 8.43
N GLN A 5 -4.15 7.45 7.33
CA GLN A 5 -5.39 7.76 6.62
C GLN A 5 -6.61 7.41 7.48
N LEU A 6 -6.55 6.29 8.20
CA LEU A 6 -7.64 5.83 9.07
C LEU A 6 -7.72 6.57 10.41
N SER A 7 -6.58 6.92 11.00
CA SER A 7 -6.51 7.50 12.35
C SER A 7 -6.39 9.02 12.38
N VAL A 8 -5.99 9.65 11.28
CA VAL A 8 -5.82 11.11 11.19
C VAL A 8 -6.65 11.67 10.04
N VAL A 9 -6.36 11.31 8.79
CA VAL A 9 -6.95 12.00 7.63
C VAL A 9 -8.48 11.88 7.60
N ILE A 10 -9.03 10.67 7.72
CA ILE A 10 -10.49 10.46 7.70
C ILE A 10 -11.17 11.15 8.90
N PRO A 11 -10.75 10.94 10.15
CA PRO A 11 -11.33 11.64 11.30
C PRO A 11 -11.31 13.16 11.16
N PHE A 12 -10.17 13.77 10.80
CA PHE A 12 -10.04 15.22 10.65
C PHE A 12 -10.74 15.78 9.39
N THR A 13 -11.10 14.93 8.43
CA THR A 13 -11.93 15.33 7.28
C THR A 13 -13.42 15.32 7.64
N LEU A 14 -13.86 14.35 8.44
CA LEU A 14 -15.29 14.10 8.72
C LEU A 14 -15.80 14.80 9.98
N LEU A 15 -14.96 14.99 10.99
CA LEU A 15 -15.33 15.56 12.28
C LEU A 15 -14.89 17.03 12.39
N PRO A 16 -15.65 17.88 13.11
CA PRO A 16 -15.25 19.26 13.35
C PRO A 16 -14.00 19.33 14.21
N ASP A 17 -13.16 20.34 13.95
CA ASP A 17 -11.84 20.48 14.58
C ASP A 17 -11.92 20.63 16.12
N THR A 18 -13.01 21.21 16.61
CA THR A 18 -13.29 21.38 18.05
C THR A 18 -13.39 20.05 18.80
N MET A 19 -13.82 18.97 18.15
CA MET A 19 -13.89 17.65 18.76
C MET A 19 -12.54 16.92 18.78
N LEU A 20 -11.60 17.31 17.93
CA LEU A 20 -10.32 16.62 17.73
C LEU A 20 -9.11 17.41 18.25
N GLN A 21 -9.32 18.60 18.82
CA GLN A 21 -8.24 19.44 19.34
C GLN A 21 -7.41 18.71 20.40
N GLY A 22 -8.06 18.06 21.37
CA GLY A 22 -7.37 17.26 22.39
C GLY A 22 -6.60 16.07 21.81
N TYR A 23 -7.03 15.51 20.68
CA TYR A 23 -6.31 14.43 19.99
C TYR A 23 -5.04 14.94 19.29
N LYS A 24 -5.07 16.14 18.69
CA LYS A 24 -3.87 16.75 18.05
C LYS A 24 -2.71 16.94 19.03
N GLU A 25 -3.01 17.14 20.30
CA GLU A 25 -2.01 17.34 21.36
C GLU A 25 -1.44 16.02 21.90
N THR A 26 -1.99 14.87 21.49
CA THR A 26 -1.50 13.56 21.95
C THR A 26 -0.28 13.10 21.17
N ILE A 27 0.59 12.34 21.85
CA ILE A 27 1.71 11.64 21.21
C ILE A 27 1.25 10.65 20.12
N PHE A 28 0.03 10.10 20.23
CA PHE A 28 -0.51 9.18 19.23
C PHE A 28 -0.73 9.86 17.89
N TYR A 29 -1.23 11.10 17.88
CA TYR A 29 -1.39 11.88 16.66
C TYR A 29 -0.03 12.06 15.95
N ASP A 30 1.01 12.46 16.70
CA ASP A 30 2.36 12.62 16.16
C ASP A 30 2.93 11.29 15.63
N ILE A 31 2.73 10.18 16.36
CA ILE A 31 3.16 8.85 15.92
C ILE A 31 2.47 8.47 14.61
N PHE A 32 1.16 8.69 14.49
CA PHE A 32 0.43 8.33 13.27
C PHE A 32 0.81 9.21 12.07
N CYS A 33 1.01 10.51 12.29
CA CYS A 33 1.53 11.42 11.26
C CYS A 33 2.92 10.99 10.78
N GLU A 34 3.83 10.61 11.68
CA GLU A 34 5.15 10.12 11.29
C GLU A 34 5.12 8.70 10.70
N ALA A 35 4.20 7.84 11.14
CA ALA A 35 3.99 6.52 10.55
C ALA A 35 3.58 6.59 9.07
N ASP A 36 2.96 7.70 8.64
CA ASP A 36 2.70 7.98 7.22
C ASP A 36 4.01 8.15 6.44
N THR A 37 4.90 9.02 6.94
CA THR A 37 6.23 9.26 6.36
C THR A 37 7.05 7.96 6.35
N PHE A 38 6.99 7.19 7.44
CA PHE A 38 7.62 5.88 7.54
C PHE A 38 7.10 4.92 6.46
N GLY A 39 5.78 4.74 6.42
CA GLY A 39 5.12 3.78 5.55
C GLY A 39 5.35 4.11 4.07
N TYR A 40 5.27 5.39 3.72
CA TYR A 40 5.54 5.88 2.37
C TYR A 40 6.97 5.56 1.93
N ASN A 41 7.97 6.02 2.69
CA ASN A 41 9.38 5.82 2.35
C ASN A 41 9.77 4.34 2.32
N LEU A 42 9.33 3.55 3.30
CA LEU A 42 9.59 2.11 3.33
C LEU A 42 8.98 1.41 2.11
N SER A 43 7.73 1.72 1.77
CA SER A 43 7.06 1.13 0.62
C SER A 43 7.81 1.40 -0.68
N ILE A 44 8.29 2.64 -0.85
CA ILE A 44 9.04 3.05 -2.04
C ILE A 44 10.38 2.34 -2.13
N LEU A 45 11.13 2.31 -1.02
CA LEU A 45 12.42 1.64 -0.98
C LEU A 45 12.29 0.13 -1.21
N LEU A 46 11.20 -0.50 -0.74
CA LEU A 46 10.91 -1.89 -1.02
C LEU A 46 10.55 -2.13 -2.49
N LEU A 47 9.78 -1.24 -3.12
CA LEU A 47 9.50 -1.30 -4.55
C LEU A 47 10.76 -1.10 -5.38
N LEU A 48 11.64 -0.18 -4.97
CA LEU A 48 12.91 0.09 -5.62
C LEU A 48 13.84 -1.12 -5.52
N ALA A 49 13.95 -1.70 -4.33
CA ALA A 49 14.67 -2.94 -4.10
C ALA A 49 14.15 -4.09 -4.97
N LEU A 50 12.83 -4.26 -5.07
CA LEU A 50 12.22 -5.27 -5.91
C LEU A 50 12.56 -5.04 -7.40
N SER A 51 12.48 -3.79 -7.85
CA SER A 51 12.84 -3.46 -9.23
C SER A 51 14.32 -3.72 -9.53
N ILE A 52 15.22 -3.33 -8.62
CA ILE A 52 16.66 -3.60 -8.74
C ILE A 52 16.92 -5.12 -8.78
N ASP A 53 16.29 -5.90 -7.90
CA ASP A 53 16.41 -7.36 -7.89
C ASP A 53 16.00 -7.96 -9.24
N ARG A 54 14.84 -7.56 -9.77
CA ARG A 54 14.36 -8.03 -11.08
C ARG A 54 15.29 -7.60 -12.22
N LEU A 55 15.73 -6.35 -12.22
CA LEU A 55 16.65 -5.82 -13.22
C LEU A 55 17.97 -6.58 -13.20
N SER A 56 18.52 -6.90 -12.03
CA SER A 56 19.76 -7.66 -11.87
C SER A 56 19.62 -9.10 -12.37
N ILE A 57 18.53 -9.79 -12.02
CA ILE A 57 18.25 -11.16 -12.51
C ILE A 57 18.14 -11.18 -14.05
N ILE A 58 17.37 -10.25 -14.63
CA ILE A 58 17.12 -10.21 -16.07
C ILE A 58 18.38 -9.74 -16.81
N SER A 59 19.16 -8.84 -16.22
CA SER A 59 20.32 -8.26 -16.86
C SER A 59 21.57 -9.10 -16.80
N PHE A 60 21.77 -9.80 -15.68
CA PHE A 60 22.97 -10.52 -15.37
C PHE A 60 22.63 -11.92 -14.83
N PRO A 61 21.94 -12.77 -15.61
CA PRO A 61 21.45 -14.08 -15.15
C PRO A 61 22.58 -15.05 -14.75
N ARG A 62 23.83 -14.79 -15.17
CA ARG A 62 25.02 -15.57 -14.77
C ARG A 62 25.49 -15.23 -13.35
N LEU A 63 25.27 -13.99 -12.90
CA LEU A 63 25.69 -13.51 -11.59
C LEU A 63 24.56 -13.63 -10.56
N PHE A 64 23.31 -13.45 -11.01
CA PHE A 64 22.14 -13.44 -10.14
C PHE A 64 21.18 -14.55 -10.52
N THR A 65 20.98 -15.48 -9.58
CA THR A 65 19.93 -16.49 -9.66
C THR A 65 18.60 -15.95 -9.11
N THR A 66 17.50 -16.52 -9.60
CA THR A 66 16.12 -16.18 -9.19
C THR A 66 15.81 -16.56 -7.74
N ASP A 67 16.44 -17.62 -7.22
CA ASP A 67 16.07 -18.25 -5.94
C ASP A 67 16.92 -17.79 -4.74
N ASN A 68 17.67 -16.70 -4.87
CA ASN A 68 18.49 -16.20 -3.77
C ASN A 68 17.63 -15.45 -2.74
N LYS A 69 17.00 -16.20 -1.83
CA LYS A 69 16.20 -15.67 -0.71
C LYS A 69 17.01 -14.75 0.21
N TYR A 70 18.32 -14.99 0.34
CA TYR A 70 19.19 -14.19 1.21
C TYR A 70 19.35 -12.76 0.68
N ARG A 71 19.51 -12.59 -0.64
CA ARG A 71 19.55 -11.27 -1.29
C ARG A 71 18.27 -10.47 -1.05
N ILE A 72 17.11 -11.09 -1.18
CA ILE A 72 15.81 -10.45 -0.92
C ILE A 72 15.71 -9.99 0.55
N ARG A 73 16.13 -10.85 1.50
CA ARG A 73 16.15 -10.48 2.93
C ARG A 73 17.07 -9.30 3.21
N ILE A 74 18.26 -9.25 2.60
CA ILE A 74 19.18 -8.11 2.73
C ILE A 74 18.50 -6.84 2.23
N TYR A 75 17.88 -6.85 1.06
CA TYR A 75 17.19 -5.67 0.55
C TYR A 75 16.09 -5.18 1.47
N ILE A 76 15.28 -6.08 2.03
CA ILE A 76 14.25 -5.72 3.01
C ILE A 76 14.89 -5.04 4.23
N LEU A 77 15.93 -5.64 4.81
CA LEU A 77 16.61 -5.08 5.98
C LEU A 77 17.22 -3.70 5.67
N LEU A 78 17.84 -3.52 4.51
CA LEU A 78 18.39 -2.23 4.09
C LEU A 78 17.29 -1.17 3.93
N SER A 79 16.17 -1.49 3.28
CA SER A 79 15.03 -0.57 3.16
C SER A 79 14.51 -0.11 4.52
N TRP A 80 14.43 -1.03 5.49
CA TRP A 80 14.04 -0.71 6.87
C TRP A 80 15.05 0.22 7.55
N LEU A 81 16.34 -0.13 7.51
CA LEU A 81 17.40 0.67 8.15
C LEU A 81 17.46 2.10 7.57
N ILE A 82 17.38 2.23 6.25
CA ILE A 82 17.35 3.54 5.58
C ILE A 82 16.12 4.34 6.05
N THR A 83 14.95 3.73 6.09
CA THR A 83 13.71 4.42 6.49
C THR A 83 13.76 4.88 7.95
N VAL A 84 14.21 4.03 8.87
CA VAL A 84 14.39 4.39 10.29
C VAL A 84 15.36 5.55 10.42
N THR A 85 16.48 5.50 9.69
CA THR A 85 17.46 6.58 9.68
C THR A 85 16.85 7.89 9.18
N LEU A 86 16.07 7.86 8.09
CA LEU A 86 15.37 9.04 7.56
C LEU A 86 14.44 9.68 8.60
N ILE A 87 13.72 8.88 9.40
CA ILE A 87 12.84 9.41 10.46
C ILE A 87 13.63 10.04 11.60
N ILE A 88 14.70 9.39 12.05
CA ILE A 88 15.57 9.94 13.09
C ILE A 88 16.12 11.30 12.62
N VAL A 89 16.56 11.38 11.37
CA VAL A 89 17.06 12.62 10.76
C VAL A 89 15.94 13.68 10.65
N HIS A 90 14.72 13.29 10.26
CA HIS A 90 13.54 14.17 10.27
C HIS A 90 13.30 14.80 11.65
N ARG A 91 13.41 14.01 12.72
CA ARG A 91 13.26 14.49 14.10
C ARG A 91 14.40 15.42 14.50
N ILE A 92 15.65 15.09 14.17
CA ILE A 92 16.83 15.93 14.47
C ILE A 92 16.69 17.30 13.80
N PHE A 93 16.26 17.34 12.53
CA PHE A 93 16.04 18.59 11.81
C PHE A 93 14.70 19.27 12.11
N SER A 94 13.94 18.77 13.08
CA SER A 94 12.65 19.35 13.50
C SER A 94 11.65 19.55 12.35
N VAL A 95 11.59 18.56 11.44
CA VAL A 95 10.64 18.52 10.33
C VAL A 95 9.48 17.60 10.72
N TYR A 96 8.36 18.20 11.12
CA TYR A 96 7.18 17.49 11.64
C TYR A 96 6.08 17.44 10.58
N LYS A 97 5.48 16.27 10.38
CA LYS A 97 4.31 16.16 9.52
C LYS A 97 3.03 16.46 10.31
N LYS A 98 2.20 17.38 9.81
CA LYS A 98 0.91 17.76 10.43
C LYS A 98 -0.20 17.74 9.39
N TYR A 99 -1.43 17.58 9.86
CA TYR A 99 -2.62 17.66 9.03
C TYR A 99 -3.31 19.03 9.16
N ASN A 100 -3.67 19.64 8.05
CA ASN A 100 -4.46 20.87 8.00
C ASN A 100 -5.93 20.53 7.71
N PRO A 101 -6.85 20.63 8.70
CA PRO A 101 -8.27 20.32 8.52
C PRO A 101 -8.98 21.30 7.57
N GLN A 102 -8.54 22.55 7.50
CA GLN A 102 -9.16 23.54 6.62
C GLN A 102 -8.79 23.31 5.15
N GLY A 103 -7.62 22.73 4.89
CA GLY A 103 -7.13 22.42 3.55
C GLY A 103 -7.35 20.98 3.12
N TYR A 104 -7.72 20.08 4.02
CA TYR A 104 -7.70 18.62 3.82
C TYR A 104 -6.37 18.08 3.30
N SER A 105 -5.25 18.63 3.80
CA SER A 105 -3.91 18.30 3.32
C SER A 105 -2.92 18.07 4.45
N LEU A 106 -2.01 17.11 4.24
CA LEU A 106 -0.81 16.96 5.06
C LEU A 106 0.23 18.00 4.61
N TYR A 107 0.93 18.59 5.57
CA TYR A 107 2.01 19.54 5.33
C TYR A 107 3.17 19.28 6.32
N TYR A 108 4.35 19.79 5.96
CA TYR A 108 5.51 19.76 6.85
C TYR A 108 5.61 21.10 7.57
N ASP A 109 5.62 21.03 8.90
CA ASP A 109 5.92 22.14 9.78
C ASP A 109 7.41 22.08 10.15
N ILE A 110 8.14 23.15 9.87
CA ILE A 110 9.59 23.19 9.97
C ILE A 110 9.96 24.26 10.98
N ASN A 111 10.55 23.83 12.10
CA ASN A 111 11.25 24.77 12.95
C ASN A 111 12.56 25.13 12.24
N SER A 112 12.88 26.42 12.17
CA SER A 112 13.98 26.99 11.39
C SER A 112 15.38 26.65 11.92
N VAL A 113 15.69 25.35 12.02
CA VAL A 113 17.01 24.82 12.32
C VAL A 113 17.85 24.85 11.04
N MET A 114 19.12 25.24 11.15
CA MET A 114 20.05 25.26 10.01
C MET A 114 20.07 23.89 9.31
N GLY A 115 19.83 23.88 7.99
CA GLY A 115 19.83 22.66 7.16
C GLY A 115 18.48 21.98 6.98
N SER A 116 17.42 22.40 7.68
CA SER A 116 16.08 21.80 7.55
C SER A 116 15.50 21.93 6.13
N GLU A 117 15.71 23.08 5.46
CA GLU A 117 15.28 23.29 4.08
C GLU A 117 16.07 22.45 3.06
N ILE A 118 17.38 22.25 3.28
CA ILE A 118 18.21 21.38 2.44
C ILE A 118 17.70 19.94 2.55
N PHE A 119 17.45 19.48 3.77
CA PHE A 119 16.96 18.14 4.02
C PHE A 119 15.53 17.92 3.49
N LYS A 120 14.65 18.92 3.63
CA LYS A 120 13.33 18.93 2.99
C LYS A 120 13.46 18.84 1.46
N GLY A 121 14.36 19.61 0.86
CA GLY A 121 14.65 19.53 -0.58
C GLY A 121 15.10 18.14 -1.01
N PHE A 122 15.99 17.52 -0.23
CA PHE A 122 16.45 16.14 -0.47
C PHE A 122 15.30 15.12 -0.41
N THR A 123 14.46 15.17 0.62
CA THR A 123 13.35 14.23 0.81
C THR A 123 12.27 14.41 -0.26
N VAL A 124 11.97 15.66 -0.65
CA VAL A 124 11.09 15.98 -1.78
C VAL A 124 11.67 15.43 -3.07
N ASN A 125 12.95 15.66 -3.35
CA ASN A 125 13.60 15.16 -4.56
C ASN A 125 13.65 13.63 -4.61
N LEU A 126 13.92 12.96 -3.50
CA LEU A 126 13.86 11.50 -3.42
C LEU A 126 12.45 11.00 -3.74
N SER A 127 11.43 11.65 -3.17
CA SER A 127 10.03 11.30 -3.36
C SER A 127 9.53 11.53 -4.79
N THR A 128 10.01 12.59 -5.47
CA THR A 128 9.62 12.91 -6.86
C THR A 128 10.36 12.06 -7.89
N THR A 129 11.64 11.76 -7.66
CA THR A 129 12.49 11.04 -8.64
C THR A 129 12.32 9.53 -8.59
N THR A 130 12.07 8.95 -7.41
CA THR A 130 11.97 7.50 -7.27
C THR A 130 10.84 6.86 -8.10
N PRO A 131 9.61 7.41 -8.14
CA PRO A 131 8.54 6.92 -9.03
C PRO A 131 8.99 6.80 -10.50
N ILE A 132 9.68 7.81 -11.00
CA ILE A 132 10.19 7.87 -12.38
C ILE A 132 11.24 6.77 -12.61
N ILE A 133 12.19 6.62 -11.67
CA ILE A 133 13.23 5.57 -11.74
C ILE A 133 12.57 4.19 -11.74
N LEU A 134 11.57 3.95 -10.89
CA LEU A 134 10.80 2.71 -10.86
C LEU A 134 10.13 2.43 -12.20
N PHE A 135 9.41 3.40 -12.75
CA PHE A 135 8.72 3.25 -14.02
C PHE A 135 9.69 2.90 -15.16
N ILE A 136 10.78 3.66 -15.28
CA ILE A 136 11.82 3.45 -16.31
C ILE A 136 12.48 2.07 -16.14
N SER A 137 12.81 1.66 -14.91
CA SER A 137 13.44 0.37 -14.65
C SER A 137 12.56 -0.83 -15.07
N TYR A 138 11.24 -0.76 -14.88
CA TYR A 138 10.33 -1.79 -15.37
C TYR A 138 10.22 -1.80 -16.90
N ILE A 139 10.25 -0.63 -17.56
CA ILE A 139 10.32 -0.56 -19.04
C ILE A 139 11.58 -1.27 -19.55
N PHE A 140 12.74 -1.00 -18.95
CA PHE A 140 13.99 -1.69 -19.31
C PHE A 140 13.91 -3.20 -19.10
N CYS A 141 13.32 -3.65 -17.98
CA CYS A 141 13.09 -5.07 -17.73
C CYS A 141 12.24 -5.71 -18.84
N PHE A 142 11.17 -5.05 -19.27
CA PHE A 142 10.31 -5.54 -20.36
C PHE A 142 11.03 -5.62 -21.70
N ILE A 143 11.77 -4.58 -22.08
CA ILE A 143 12.55 -4.55 -23.32
C ILE A 143 13.54 -5.72 -23.32
N LYS A 144 14.29 -5.89 -22.23
CA LYS A 144 15.31 -6.94 -22.13
C LYS A 144 14.70 -8.35 -22.10
N LEU A 145 13.59 -8.53 -21.40
CA LEU A 145 12.84 -9.79 -21.40
C LEU A 145 12.37 -10.16 -22.83
N ARG A 146 11.88 -9.18 -23.61
CA ARG A 146 11.44 -9.40 -24.99
C ARG A 146 12.60 -9.78 -25.92
N LEU A 147 13.77 -9.16 -25.75
CA LEU A 147 14.97 -9.49 -26.52
C LEU A 147 15.46 -10.92 -26.23
N ASN A 148 15.42 -11.34 -24.96
CA ASN A 148 15.82 -12.68 -24.55
C ASN A 148 14.83 -13.77 -25.02
N ASN A 149 13.53 -13.46 -25.15
CA ASN A 149 12.51 -14.42 -25.57
C ASN A 149 12.75 -14.99 -26.98
N LYS A 150 13.36 -14.21 -27.88
CA LYS A 150 13.69 -14.67 -29.25
C LYS A 150 14.63 -15.88 -29.28
N ARG A 151 15.21 -16.27 -28.14
CA ARG A 151 16.18 -17.37 -28.00
C ARG A 151 15.62 -18.58 -27.24
N VAL A 152 14.38 -18.54 -26.77
CA VAL A 152 13.77 -19.61 -25.97
C VAL A 152 13.24 -20.73 -26.87
N LYS A 153 13.78 -21.95 -26.74
CA LYS A 153 13.41 -23.12 -27.57
C LYS A 153 12.68 -24.23 -26.80
N SER A 154 12.69 -24.22 -25.46
CA SER A 154 12.15 -25.32 -24.65
C SER A 154 10.88 -24.97 -23.86
N ILE A 155 10.05 -25.99 -23.60
CA ILE A 155 8.78 -25.87 -22.84
C ILE A 155 9.02 -25.40 -21.39
N ALA A 156 10.07 -25.89 -20.73
CA ALA A 156 10.41 -25.49 -19.36
C ALA A 156 10.82 -24.00 -19.28
N GLN A 157 11.64 -23.53 -20.23
CA GLN A 157 11.99 -22.11 -20.32
C GLN A 157 10.77 -21.23 -20.63
N ASN A 158 9.80 -21.71 -21.40
CA ASN A 158 8.57 -20.98 -21.70
C ASN A 158 7.68 -20.82 -20.44
N ARG A 159 7.62 -21.81 -19.54
CA ARG A 159 6.93 -21.67 -18.24
C ARG A 159 7.60 -20.61 -17.36
N ASN A 160 8.92 -20.63 -17.23
CA ASN A 160 9.67 -19.62 -16.47
C ASN A 160 9.50 -18.22 -17.07
N TRP A 161 9.47 -18.11 -18.41
CA TRP A 161 9.22 -16.85 -19.09
C TRP A 161 7.83 -16.27 -18.78
N ASN A 162 6.78 -17.10 -18.81
CA ASN A 162 5.43 -16.65 -18.45
C ASN A 162 5.34 -16.19 -16.99
N PHE A 163 6.06 -16.86 -16.07
CA PHE A 163 6.12 -16.48 -14.68
C PHE A 163 6.82 -15.12 -14.48
N GLU A 164 8.01 -14.93 -15.05
CA GLU A 164 8.73 -13.66 -14.98
C GLU A 164 7.93 -12.52 -15.63
N ARG A 165 7.29 -12.77 -16.78
CA ARG A 165 6.41 -11.80 -17.42
C ARG A 165 5.26 -11.37 -16.50
N GLN A 166 4.65 -12.30 -15.77
CA GLN A 166 3.56 -11.98 -14.83
C GLN A 166 4.05 -11.13 -13.66
N ILE A 167 5.22 -11.45 -13.09
CA ILE A 167 5.81 -10.66 -12.01
C ILE A 167 6.15 -9.25 -12.49
N LEU A 168 6.77 -9.11 -13.67
CA LEU A 168 7.09 -7.80 -14.22
C LEU A 168 5.84 -6.99 -14.52
N LEU A 169 4.77 -7.62 -15.01
CA LEU A 169 3.52 -6.93 -15.30
C LEU A 169 2.83 -6.48 -14.01
N GLN A 170 2.86 -7.30 -12.96
CA GLN A 170 2.42 -6.89 -11.62
C GLN A 170 3.22 -5.68 -11.12
N GLY A 171 4.55 -5.77 -11.15
CA GLY A 171 5.44 -4.70 -10.69
C GLY A 171 5.23 -3.40 -11.47
N PHE A 172 5.08 -3.49 -12.80
CA PHE A 172 4.80 -2.36 -13.67
C PHE A 172 3.43 -1.73 -13.40
N THR A 173 2.38 -2.54 -13.18
CA THR A 173 1.07 -2.01 -12.78
C THR A 173 1.18 -1.26 -11.45
N ILE A 174 1.88 -1.81 -10.46
CA ILE A 174 2.09 -1.13 -9.17
C ILE A 174 2.85 0.19 -9.38
N SER A 175 3.94 0.18 -10.15
CA SER A 175 4.73 1.40 -10.40
C SER A 175 3.94 2.46 -11.17
N LEU A 176 3.08 2.06 -12.11
CA LEU A 176 2.25 2.99 -12.87
C LEU A 176 1.21 3.66 -11.97
N VAL A 177 0.50 2.89 -11.13
CA VAL A 177 -0.47 3.49 -10.20
C VAL A 177 0.25 4.38 -9.19
N TYR A 178 1.44 3.99 -8.73
CA TYR A 178 2.26 4.80 -7.84
C TYR A 178 2.73 6.11 -8.49
N GLU A 179 3.17 6.08 -9.75
CA GLU A 179 3.52 7.28 -10.53
C GLU A 179 2.33 8.24 -10.63
N LEU A 180 1.14 7.72 -10.97
CA LEU A 180 -0.08 8.52 -11.03
C LEU A 180 -0.41 9.15 -9.68
N GLU A 181 -0.29 8.39 -8.59
CA GLU A 181 -0.55 8.87 -7.23
C GLU A 181 0.43 9.98 -6.85
N SER A 182 1.72 9.76 -7.11
CA SER A 182 2.77 10.75 -6.88
C SER A 182 2.54 12.03 -7.67
N ILE A 183 2.11 11.94 -8.94
CA ILE A 183 1.77 13.10 -9.77
C ILE A 183 0.62 13.90 -9.14
N PHE A 184 -0.48 13.24 -8.78
CA PHE A 184 -1.63 13.92 -8.17
C PHE A 184 -1.28 14.54 -6.81
N PHE A 185 -0.46 13.86 -6.00
CA PHE A 185 -0.11 14.32 -4.66
C PHE A 185 0.91 15.47 -4.69
N LEU A 186 1.98 15.35 -5.47
CA LEU A 186 3.11 16.29 -5.51
C LEU A 186 2.83 17.48 -6.42
N GLN A 187 2.15 17.29 -7.56
CA GLN A 187 1.82 18.38 -8.50
C GLN A 187 0.44 19.01 -8.23
N ARG A 188 -0.11 18.80 -7.04
CA ARG A 188 -1.42 19.32 -6.63
C ARG A 188 -1.61 20.81 -6.87
N SER A 189 -0.61 21.64 -6.55
CA SER A 189 -0.67 23.09 -6.79
C SER A 189 -0.79 23.44 -8.27
N LEU A 190 -0.08 22.70 -9.12
CA LEU A 190 -0.16 22.82 -10.57
C LEU A 190 -1.56 22.43 -11.07
N PHE A 191 -2.13 21.31 -10.60
CA PHE A 191 -3.49 20.91 -10.96
C PHE A 191 -4.54 21.96 -10.56
N VAL A 192 -4.47 22.45 -9.32
CA VAL A 192 -5.36 23.51 -8.84
C VAL A 192 -5.27 24.76 -9.72
N LYS A 193 -4.06 25.15 -10.13
CA LYS A 193 -3.82 26.30 -10.99
C LYS A 193 -4.32 26.09 -12.43
N ILE A 194 -4.04 24.95 -13.04
CA ILE A 194 -4.41 24.64 -14.44
C ILE A 194 -5.93 24.54 -14.59
N PHE A 195 -6.60 23.84 -13.67
CA PHE A 195 -8.04 23.61 -13.73
C PHE A 195 -8.86 24.73 -13.09
N ASN A 196 -8.19 25.79 -12.60
CA ASN A 196 -8.79 26.91 -11.86
C ASN A 196 -9.81 26.42 -10.81
N ILE A 197 -9.39 25.43 -10.01
CA ILE A 197 -10.28 24.75 -9.07
C ILE A 197 -10.63 25.72 -7.95
N GLN A 198 -11.84 26.27 -8.01
CA GLN A 198 -12.35 27.22 -7.02
C GLN A 198 -12.39 26.63 -5.61
N ASN A 199 -12.61 25.30 -5.51
CA ASN A 199 -12.66 24.60 -4.23
C ASN A 199 -11.55 23.56 -4.09
N VAL A 200 -10.37 24.04 -3.67
CA VAL A 200 -9.16 23.23 -3.43
C VAL A 200 -9.41 22.06 -2.47
N ARG A 201 -10.38 22.19 -1.55
CA ARG A 201 -10.71 21.14 -0.57
C ARG A 201 -11.21 19.87 -1.24
N TYR A 202 -12.09 19.98 -2.25
CA TYR A 202 -12.61 18.81 -2.96
C TYR A 202 -11.51 18.09 -3.74
N PHE A 203 -10.59 18.84 -4.33
CA PHE A 203 -9.43 18.25 -5.00
C PHE A 203 -8.54 17.51 -4.00
N ASN A 204 -8.29 18.09 -2.82
CA ASN A 204 -7.50 17.42 -1.78
C ASN A 204 -8.19 16.18 -1.21
N ALA A 205 -9.52 16.19 -1.05
CA ALA A 205 -10.28 15.01 -0.67
C ALA A 205 -10.18 13.90 -1.73
N PHE A 206 -10.25 14.26 -3.01
CA PHE A 206 -10.01 13.34 -4.12
C PHE A 206 -8.61 12.73 -4.07
N VAL A 207 -7.57 13.55 -3.89
CA VAL A 207 -6.18 13.08 -3.76
C VAL A 207 -6.03 12.11 -2.60
N ASN A 208 -6.56 12.44 -1.40
CA ASN A 208 -6.49 11.54 -0.24
C ASN A 208 -7.22 10.21 -0.51
N THR A 209 -8.36 10.25 -1.19
CA THR A 209 -9.08 9.03 -1.60
C THR A 209 -8.25 8.20 -2.57
N PHE A 210 -7.57 8.85 -3.52
CA PHE A 210 -6.70 8.19 -4.48
C PHE A 210 -5.50 7.51 -3.79
N VAL A 211 -4.89 8.15 -2.78
CA VAL A 211 -3.84 7.57 -1.94
C VAL A 211 -4.32 6.30 -1.23
N ILE A 212 -5.55 6.30 -0.71
CA ILE A 212 -6.16 5.11 -0.09
C ILE A 212 -6.34 4.01 -1.15
N MET A 213 -6.90 4.34 -2.31
CA MET A 213 -7.11 3.39 -3.41
C MET A 213 -5.79 2.77 -3.89
N TYR A 214 -4.71 3.56 -3.99
CA TYR A 214 -3.38 3.05 -4.34
C TYR A 214 -2.90 1.97 -3.37
N THR A 215 -3.03 2.19 -2.06
CA THR A 215 -2.63 1.15 -1.09
C THR A 215 -3.47 -0.13 -1.22
N GLY A 216 -4.75 0.01 -1.57
CA GLY A 216 -5.61 -1.12 -1.94
C GLY A 216 -5.15 -1.81 -3.23
N SER A 217 -4.74 -1.04 -4.25
CA SER A 217 -4.35 -1.57 -5.55
C SER A 217 -3.10 -2.45 -5.49
N ILE A 218 -2.15 -2.18 -4.57
CA ILE A 218 -1.01 -3.06 -4.33
C ILE A 218 -1.48 -4.47 -3.96
N SER A 219 -2.39 -4.57 -2.99
CA SER A 219 -2.93 -5.86 -2.54
C SER A 219 -3.75 -6.54 -3.64
N VAL A 220 -4.60 -5.78 -4.33
CA VAL A 220 -5.41 -6.30 -5.43
C VAL A 220 -4.53 -6.82 -6.58
N SER A 221 -3.44 -6.13 -6.91
CA SER A 221 -2.51 -6.56 -7.97
C SER A 221 -1.93 -7.95 -7.71
N LEU A 222 -1.65 -8.28 -6.44
CA LEU A 222 -1.15 -9.59 -6.05
C LEU A 222 -2.17 -10.68 -6.40
N TYR A 223 -3.46 -10.48 -6.13
CA TYR A 223 -4.49 -11.47 -6.46
C TYR A 223 -4.85 -11.52 -7.95
N ILE A 224 -4.70 -10.41 -8.69
CA ILE A 224 -4.92 -10.38 -10.14
C ILE A 224 -3.84 -11.18 -10.87
N PHE A 225 -2.56 -10.95 -10.54
CA PHE A 225 -1.43 -11.48 -11.30
C PHE A 225 -0.88 -12.81 -10.76
N ASN A 226 -1.03 -13.10 -9.47
CA ASN A 226 -0.52 -14.33 -8.87
C ASN A 226 -1.60 -15.41 -8.76
N LYS A 227 -1.49 -16.45 -9.60
CA LYS A 227 -2.42 -17.60 -9.60
C LYS A 227 -2.46 -18.34 -8.26
N VAL A 228 -1.31 -18.46 -7.58
CA VAL A 228 -1.20 -19.18 -6.30
C VAL A 228 -1.92 -18.39 -5.20
N ALA A 229 -1.68 -17.07 -5.11
CA ALA A 229 -2.37 -16.20 -4.16
C ALA A 229 -3.90 -16.24 -4.34
N ARG A 230 -4.36 -16.16 -5.60
CA ARG A 230 -5.79 -16.30 -5.93
C ARG A 230 -6.35 -17.66 -5.53
N GLY A 231 -5.60 -18.74 -5.75
CA GLY A 231 -5.99 -20.09 -5.32
C GLY A 231 -6.21 -20.18 -3.80
N HIS A 232 -5.29 -19.60 -3.02
CA HIS A 232 -5.43 -19.52 -1.56
C HIS A 232 -6.63 -18.68 -1.13
N LEU A 233 -6.88 -17.54 -1.80
CA LEU A 233 -8.04 -16.69 -1.52
C LEU A 233 -9.36 -17.43 -1.77
N ILE A 234 -9.49 -18.11 -2.92
CA ILE A 234 -10.68 -18.92 -3.25
C ILE A 234 -10.87 -20.05 -2.24
N TYR A 235 -9.79 -20.73 -1.84
CA TYR A 235 -9.85 -21.78 -0.83
C TYR A 235 -10.34 -21.24 0.52
N LEU A 236 -9.84 -20.07 0.94
CA LEU A 236 -10.25 -19.41 2.18
C LEU A 236 -11.75 -19.04 2.15
N PHE A 237 -12.24 -18.46 1.05
CA PHE A 237 -13.67 -18.19 0.89
C PHE A 237 -14.53 -19.45 0.89
N LYS A 238 -14.10 -20.53 0.22
CA LYS A 238 -14.79 -21.82 0.26
C LYS A 238 -14.86 -22.39 1.68
N ARG A 239 -13.79 -22.24 2.47
CA ARG A 239 -13.75 -22.69 3.87
C ARG A 239 -14.68 -21.87 4.76
N LEU A 240 -14.69 -20.55 4.62
CA LEU A 240 -15.59 -19.66 5.35
C LEU A 240 -17.07 -19.95 5.00
N SER A 241 -17.39 -20.13 3.71
CA SER A 241 -18.74 -20.48 3.27
C SER A 241 -19.21 -21.83 3.83
N LYS A 242 -18.34 -22.87 3.83
CA LYS A 242 -18.67 -24.17 4.44
C LYS A 242 -18.90 -24.06 5.95
N ASN A 243 -18.10 -23.26 6.65
CA ASN A 243 -18.27 -23.04 8.08
C ASN A 243 -19.59 -22.32 8.39
N ASN A 244 -19.96 -21.30 7.61
CA ASN A 244 -21.25 -20.61 7.78
C ASN A 244 -22.43 -21.56 7.57
N ASN A 245 -22.39 -22.43 6.56
CA ASN A 245 -23.45 -23.42 6.33
C ASN A 245 -23.55 -24.44 7.46
N LYS A 246 -22.43 -24.81 8.08
CA LYS A 246 -22.40 -25.71 9.24
C LYS A 246 -22.97 -25.05 10.49
N ILE A 247 -22.62 -23.78 10.75
CA ILE A 247 -23.17 -23.01 11.87
C ILE A 247 -24.68 -22.85 11.71
N PHE A 248 -25.15 -22.51 10.51
CA PHE A 248 -26.56 -22.34 10.20
C PHE A 248 -27.37 -23.64 10.32
N SER A 249 -26.79 -24.78 9.94
CA SER A 249 -27.44 -26.08 10.13
C SER A 249 -27.51 -26.51 11.59
N THR A 250 -26.49 -26.22 12.40
CA THR A 250 -26.54 -26.47 13.85
C THR A 250 -27.54 -25.59 14.57
N THR A 251 -27.60 -24.27 14.29
CA THR A 251 -28.58 -23.38 14.92
C THR A 251 -30.02 -23.72 14.53
N LYS A 252 -30.25 -24.17 13.28
CA LYS A 252 -31.58 -24.66 12.87
C LYS A 252 -32.00 -25.92 13.63
N ASN A 253 -31.10 -26.90 13.76
CA ASN A 253 -31.38 -28.13 14.51
C ASN A 253 -31.65 -27.88 16.00
N ASP A 254 -30.91 -26.96 16.62
CA ASP A 254 -31.13 -26.60 18.01
C ASP A 254 -32.48 -25.88 18.19
N ASN A 255 -32.82 -24.94 17.30
CA ASN A 255 -34.12 -24.26 17.33
C ASN A 255 -35.29 -25.23 17.13
N ASP A 256 -35.17 -26.20 16.22
CA ASP A 256 -36.20 -27.22 16.00
C ASP A 256 -36.34 -28.14 17.23
N LYS A 257 -35.23 -28.47 17.89
CA LYS A 257 -35.23 -29.24 19.15
C LYS A 257 -35.90 -28.48 20.30
N TYR A 258 -35.63 -27.18 20.45
CA TYR A 258 -36.28 -26.33 21.44
C TYR A 258 -37.78 -26.16 21.17
N ARG A 259 -38.15 -25.94 19.90
CA ARG A 259 -39.55 -25.85 19.48
C ARG A 259 -40.32 -27.14 19.78
N ASN A 260 -39.74 -28.29 19.48
CA ASN A 260 -40.38 -29.59 19.76
C ASN A 260 -40.54 -29.85 21.27
N LYS A 261 -39.57 -29.43 22.09
CA LYS A 261 -39.70 -29.48 23.56
C LYS A 261 -40.82 -28.58 24.09
N LEU A 262 -40.95 -27.36 23.55
CA LEU A 262 -42.01 -26.42 23.92
C LEU A 262 -43.40 -26.94 23.55
N VAL A 263 -43.55 -27.54 22.36
CA VAL A 263 -44.82 -28.17 21.94
C VAL A 263 -45.16 -29.37 22.85
N ALA A 264 -44.17 -30.21 23.19
CA ALA A 264 -44.38 -31.33 24.10
C ALA A 264 -44.80 -30.86 25.51
N TYR A 265 -44.17 -29.80 26.03
CA TYR A 265 -44.53 -29.21 27.34
C TYR A 265 -45.96 -28.65 27.34
N ASN A 266 -46.34 -27.88 26.32
CA ASN A 266 -47.68 -27.32 26.21
C ASN A 266 -48.77 -28.41 26.08
N ASN A 267 -48.48 -29.50 25.37
CA ASN A 267 -49.40 -30.64 25.26
C ASN A 267 -49.53 -31.42 26.57
N TRP A 268 -48.50 -31.44 27.42
CA TRP A 268 -48.57 -32.04 28.75
C TRP A 268 -49.34 -31.14 29.73
N ALA A 269 -49.11 -29.83 29.71
CA ALA A 269 -49.78 -28.88 30.60
C ALA A 269 -51.29 -28.71 30.34
N ASN A 270 -51.77 -29.08 29.14
CA ASN A 270 -53.19 -29.01 28.75
C ASN A 270 -53.95 -30.34 28.94
N LYS A 271 -53.36 -31.34 29.60
CA LYS A 271 -54.02 -32.59 30.01
C LYS A 271 -54.26 -32.58 31.52
#